data_AF-A0A7C5YMK1-F1
#
_entry.id   AF-A0A7C5YMK1-F1
#
_cell.length_a   1.000
_cell.length_b   1.000
_cell.length_c   1.000
_cell.angle_alpha   90.00
_cell.angle_beta   90.00
_cell.angle_gamma   90.00
#
_symmetry.space_group_name_H-M   'P 1'
#
loop_
_entity.id
_entity.type
_entity.pdbx_description
1 polymer ?
#
loop_
_entity_poly.entity_id
_entity_poly.type
_entity_poly.pdbx_seq_one_letter_code
_entity_poly.pdbx_strand_id
1 'polypeptide(L)'
;MREKDLYPFVANWLRDFLKARYPKAVSVCVEDTSRTSVAQFLRRNNLLTFAPWGTILEVPADVTGAALIKVKGKQTIKLAIVEVKIDAINLRDFSQILGYAKVVVPDHAFIISPKGWTLSLQEFVRDFKRIDILEYAPGKLVVVAKWDLLSNSVRPGDVLLHGVF
;
A
#
# COMPACT_ATOMS: atom_id res chain seq x y z
N MET A 1 17.73 5.72 12.47
CA MET A 1 16.42 6.02 11.88
C MET A 1 15.45 4.96 12.34
N ARG A 2 14.28 5.34 12.84
CA ARG A 2 13.19 4.43 13.18
C ARG A 2 12.22 4.38 12.01
N GLU A 3 11.46 3.31 11.92
CA GLU A 3 10.46 3.10 10.86
C GLU A 3 9.47 4.28 10.75
N LYS A 4 8.91 4.74 11.88
CA LYS A 4 8.02 5.90 11.93
C LYS A 4 8.60 7.22 11.42
N ASP A 5 9.93 7.34 11.38
CA ASP A 5 10.57 8.54 10.84
C ASP A 5 10.40 8.59 9.30
N LEU A 6 10.03 7.48 8.64
CA LEU A 6 9.72 7.40 7.21
C LEU A 6 8.27 7.73 6.87
N TYR A 7 7.32 7.54 7.80
CA TYR A 7 5.87 7.64 7.49
C TYR A 7 5.46 8.96 6.83
N PRO A 8 5.97 10.15 7.22
CA PRO A 8 5.60 11.40 6.54
C PRO A 8 6.01 11.43 5.06
N PHE A 9 7.19 10.89 4.74
CA PHE A 9 7.68 10.84 3.37
C PHE A 9 6.89 9.83 2.53
N VAL A 10 6.60 8.67 3.13
CA VAL A 10 5.78 7.62 2.51
C VAL A 10 4.36 8.10 2.25
N ALA A 11 3.76 8.82 3.20
CA ALA A 11 2.43 9.42 3.04
C ALA A 11 2.41 10.46 1.92
N ASN A 12 3.47 11.27 1.79
CA ASN A 12 3.59 12.22 0.69
C ASN A 12 3.74 11.51 -0.66
N TRP A 13 4.63 10.52 -0.75
CA TRP A 13 4.78 9.72 -1.95
C TRP A 13 3.48 9.00 -2.33
N LEU A 14 2.77 8.39 -1.39
CA LEU A 14 1.51 7.69 -1.66
C LEU A 14 0.44 8.67 -2.18
N ARG A 15 0.42 9.90 -1.65
CA ARG A 15 -0.49 10.94 -2.12
C ARG A 15 -0.21 11.32 -3.56
N ASP A 16 1.07 11.48 -3.92
CA ASP A 16 1.48 11.81 -5.28
C ASP A 16 1.24 10.64 -6.24
N PHE A 17 1.51 9.41 -5.80
CA PHE A 17 1.16 8.19 -6.51
C PHE A 17 -0.34 8.12 -6.81
N LEU A 18 -1.21 8.35 -5.82
CA LEU A 18 -2.66 8.30 -6.00
C LEU A 18 -3.16 9.41 -6.94
N LYS A 19 -2.62 10.62 -6.85
CA LYS A 19 -2.93 11.72 -7.77
C LYS A 19 -2.53 11.39 -9.20
N ALA A 20 -1.33 10.85 -9.41
CA ALA A 20 -0.85 10.46 -10.71
C ALA A 20 -1.65 9.29 -11.30
N ARG A 21 -2.00 8.29 -10.47
CA ARG A 21 -2.79 7.12 -10.88
C ARG A 21 -4.26 7.47 -11.16
N TYR A 22 -4.80 8.45 -10.45
CA TYR A 22 -6.20 8.89 -10.55
C TYR A 22 -6.27 10.41 -10.80
N PRO A 23 -5.88 10.89 -11.99
CA PRO A 23 -5.79 12.33 -12.27
C PRO A 23 -7.16 13.05 -12.26
N LYS A 24 -8.26 12.29 -12.31
CA LYS A 24 -9.65 12.79 -12.24
C LYS A 24 -10.30 12.52 -10.87
N ALA A 25 -9.52 12.21 -9.84
CA ALA A 25 -10.04 12.06 -8.50
C ALA A 25 -10.67 13.37 -8.02
N VAL A 26 -11.85 13.26 -7.42
CA VAL A 26 -12.55 14.35 -6.74
C VAL A 26 -11.76 14.80 -5.51
N SER A 27 -11.18 13.84 -4.79
CA SER A 27 -10.30 14.09 -3.66
C SER A 27 -9.30 12.94 -3.48
N VAL A 28 -8.16 13.26 -2.87
CA VAL A 28 -7.15 12.29 -2.42
C VAL A 28 -6.82 12.60 -0.97
N CYS A 29 -6.93 11.59 -0.11
CA CYS A 29 -6.57 11.66 1.31
C CYS A 29 -5.54 10.59 1.62
N VAL A 30 -4.54 10.92 2.44
CA VAL A 30 -3.49 10.00 2.89
C VAL A 30 -3.06 10.41 4.29
N GLU A 31 -3.02 9.43 5.20
CA GLU A 31 -2.69 9.62 6.61
C GLU A 31 -1.73 8.53 7.12
N ASP A 32 -0.95 8.88 8.13
CA ASP A 32 -0.32 7.90 9.03
C ASP A 32 -1.41 7.21 9.85
N THR A 33 -1.52 5.90 9.67
CA THR A 33 -2.50 5.04 10.33
C THR A 33 -1.85 4.00 11.25
N SER A 34 -0.56 4.11 11.53
CA SER A 34 0.22 3.17 12.36
C SER A 34 -0.30 3.00 13.81
N ARG A 35 -1.15 3.93 14.27
CA ARG A 35 -1.78 3.92 15.60
C ARG A 35 -3.30 3.84 15.56
N THR A 36 -3.88 3.66 14.38
CA THR A 36 -5.32 3.62 14.15
C THR A 36 -5.64 2.45 13.22
N SER A 37 -6.77 2.49 12.52
CA SER A 37 -7.16 1.47 11.56
C SER A 37 -7.67 2.09 10.27
N VAL A 38 -7.71 1.29 9.21
CA VAL A 38 -8.36 1.66 7.94
C VAL A 38 -9.81 2.11 8.18
N ALA A 39 -10.55 1.46 9.08
CA ALA A 39 -11.91 1.87 9.46
C ALA A 39 -11.95 3.30 10.03
N GLN A 40 -11.02 3.64 10.92
CA GLN A 40 -10.93 4.99 11.49
C GLN A 40 -10.53 6.03 10.43
N PHE A 41 -9.61 5.71 9.53
CA PHE A 41 -9.24 6.56 8.39
C PHE A 41 -10.45 6.87 7.50
N LEU A 42 -11.22 5.85 7.12
CA LEU A 42 -12.41 6.01 6.29
C LEU A 42 -13.48 6.86 6.99
N ARG A 43 -13.64 6.69 8.31
CA ARG A 43 -14.58 7.49 9.11
C ARG A 43 -14.19 8.97 9.16
N ARG A 44 -12.92 9.27 9.48
CA ARG A 44 -12.40 10.65 9.60
C ARG A 44 -12.49 11.41 8.28
N ASN A 45 -12.31 10.73 7.16
CA ASN A 45 -12.37 11.32 5.82
C ASN A 45 -13.77 11.31 5.20
N ASN A 46 -14.82 10.95 5.95
CA ASN A 46 -16.22 10.85 5.46
C ASN A 46 -16.37 9.92 4.25
N LEU A 47 -15.56 8.87 4.16
CA LEU A 47 -15.56 7.93 3.03
C LEU A 47 -16.49 6.73 3.23
N LEU A 48 -16.96 6.48 4.46
CA LEU A 48 -17.87 5.38 4.78
C LEU A 48 -19.21 5.46 4.02
N THR A 49 -19.64 6.66 3.62
CA THR A 49 -20.81 6.83 2.75
C THR A 49 -20.66 6.13 1.39
N PHE A 50 -19.42 5.98 0.91
CA PHE A 50 -19.11 5.32 -0.36
C PHE A 50 -18.58 3.89 -0.18
N ALA A 51 -18.19 3.53 1.05
CA ALA A 51 -17.75 2.19 1.42
C ALA A 51 -18.24 1.81 2.83
N PRO A 52 -19.54 1.49 2.99
CA PRO A 52 -20.11 1.17 4.31
C PRO A 52 -19.45 -0.06 4.97
N TRP A 53 -19.04 -1.03 4.15
CA TRP A 53 -18.26 -2.20 4.56
C TRP A 53 -16.91 -1.83 5.20
N GLY A 54 -16.40 -0.62 4.96
CA GLY A 54 -15.15 -0.14 5.57
C GLY A 54 -15.19 -0.04 7.09
N THR A 55 -16.38 -0.05 7.70
CA THR A 55 -16.57 0.02 9.16
C THR A 55 -15.98 -1.15 9.94
N ILE A 56 -15.79 -2.32 9.31
CA ILE A 56 -15.27 -3.53 9.97
C ILE A 56 -13.75 -3.71 9.76
N LEU A 57 -13.08 -2.80 9.06
CA LEU A 57 -11.66 -2.92 8.71
C LEU A 57 -10.76 -2.43 9.84
N GLU A 58 -10.71 -3.19 10.94
CA GLU A 58 -9.79 -2.93 12.06
C GLU A 58 -8.37 -3.41 11.75
N VAL A 59 -7.81 -2.92 10.64
CA VAL A 59 -6.49 -3.25 10.12
C VAL A 59 -5.55 -2.05 10.33
N PRO A 60 -4.46 -2.19 11.10
CA PRO A 60 -3.53 -1.11 11.42
C PRO A 60 -2.36 -1.07 10.42
N ALA A 61 -2.64 -0.70 9.16
CA ALA A 61 -1.55 -0.43 8.21
C ALA A 61 -0.80 0.84 8.61
N ASP A 62 0.51 0.94 8.34
CA ASP A 62 1.31 2.11 8.71
C ASP A 62 0.83 3.40 8.05
N VAL A 63 0.53 3.34 6.75
CA VAL A 63 -0.01 4.47 5.99
C VAL A 63 -1.20 4.00 5.15
N THR A 64 -2.30 4.75 5.22
CA THR A 64 -3.51 4.48 4.43
C THR A 64 -3.81 5.69 3.54
N GLY A 65 -4.20 5.42 2.30
CA GLY A 65 -4.60 6.43 1.33
C GLY A 65 -5.88 6.05 0.60
N ALA A 66 -6.65 7.03 0.17
CA ALA A 66 -7.79 6.82 -0.70
C ALA A 66 -7.95 7.95 -1.73
N ALA A 67 -8.32 7.59 -2.95
CA ALA A 67 -8.78 8.52 -3.97
C ALA A 67 -10.29 8.31 -4.21
N LEU A 68 -11.08 9.38 -4.09
CA LEU A 68 -12.49 9.36 -4.44
C LEU A 68 -12.63 9.69 -5.93
N ILE A 69 -13.06 8.74 -6.75
CA ILE A 69 -13.21 8.92 -8.19
C ILE A 69 -14.68 8.87 -8.60
N LYS A 70 -14.99 9.39 -9.80
CA LYS A 70 -16.32 9.27 -10.40
C LYS A 70 -16.28 8.31 -11.59
N VAL A 71 -17.01 7.20 -11.50
CA VAL A 71 -17.14 6.19 -12.55
C VAL A 71 -18.59 6.11 -12.98
N LYS A 72 -18.87 6.40 -14.26
CA LYS A 72 -20.24 6.38 -14.84
C LYS A 72 -21.28 7.12 -13.97
N GLY A 73 -20.90 8.29 -13.45
CA GLY A 73 -21.78 9.11 -12.61
C GLY A 73 -21.75 8.78 -11.11
N LYS A 74 -21.24 7.61 -10.70
CA LYS A 74 -21.19 7.18 -9.29
C LYS A 74 -19.83 7.46 -8.67
N GLN A 75 -19.82 7.90 -7.42
CA GLN A 75 -18.59 8.04 -6.64
C GLN A 75 -18.12 6.67 -6.13
N THR A 76 -16.82 6.42 -6.21
CA THR A 76 -16.19 5.16 -5.80
C THR A 76 -14.84 5.46 -5.18
N ILE A 77 -14.49 4.74 -4.12
CA ILE A 77 -13.18 4.88 -3.48
C ILE A 77 -12.16 3.96 -4.15
N LYS A 78 -10.92 4.44 -4.23
CA LYS A 78 -9.74 3.68 -4.59
C LYS A 78 -8.78 3.66 -3.42
N LEU A 79 -8.70 2.53 -2.73
CA LEU A 79 -8.01 2.41 -1.45
C LEU A 79 -6.57 1.93 -1.65
N ALA A 80 -5.65 2.45 -0.85
CA ALA A 80 -4.27 2.02 -0.80
C ALA A 80 -3.79 1.85 0.64
N ILE A 81 -3.00 0.81 0.89
CA ILE A 81 -2.34 0.58 2.17
C ILE A 81 -0.84 0.37 1.95
N VAL A 82 -0.03 0.82 2.90
CA VAL A 82 1.43 0.66 2.88
C VAL A 82 1.89 0.17 4.25
N GLU A 83 2.70 -0.88 4.25
CA GLU A 83 3.54 -1.28 5.38
C GLU A 83 4.97 -0.79 5.12
N VAL A 84 5.62 -0.20 6.11
CA VAL A 84 6.98 0.29 6.03
C VAL A 84 7.85 -0.57 6.91
N LYS A 85 9.07 -0.87 6.47
CA LYS A 85 10.10 -1.54 7.27
C LYS A 85 11.41 -0.77 7.17
N ILE A 86 12.21 -0.81 8.23
CA ILE A 86 13.57 -0.22 8.20
C ILE A 86 14.64 -1.22 7.75
N ASP A 87 14.37 -2.50 8.01
CA ASP A 87 15.21 -3.62 7.61
C ASP A 87 14.75 -4.25 6.30
N ALA A 88 15.56 -5.14 5.74
CA ALA A 88 15.20 -5.84 4.51
C ALA A 88 13.92 -6.65 4.74
N ILE A 89 12.94 -6.47 3.85
CA ILE A 89 11.63 -7.13 3.91
C ILE A 89 11.83 -8.63 3.80
N ASN A 90 11.46 -9.35 4.86
CA ASN A 90 11.50 -10.80 4.89
C ASN A 90 10.08 -11.40 4.71
N LEU A 91 9.99 -12.72 4.72
CA LEU A 91 8.73 -13.43 4.49
C LEU A 91 7.67 -13.16 5.57
N ARG A 92 8.06 -12.91 6.83
CA ARG A 92 7.14 -12.56 7.91
C ARG A 92 6.52 -11.18 7.67
N ASP A 93 7.35 -10.20 7.34
CA ASP A 93 6.89 -8.83 7.04
C ASP A 93 5.94 -8.84 5.84
N PHE A 94 6.32 -9.57 4.78
CA PHE A 94 5.48 -9.77 3.61
C PHE A 94 4.15 -10.47 3.95
N SER A 95 4.17 -11.49 4.81
CA SER A 95 2.96 -12.23 5.20
C SER A 95 1.97 -11.35 5.98
N GLN A 96 2.46 -10.38 6.76
CA GLN A 96 1.64 -9.41 7.47
C GLN A 96 0.83 -8.56 6.48
N ILE A 97 1.49 -7.89 5.53
CA ILE A 97 0.80 -7.06 4.54
C ILE A 97 -0.09 -7.89 3.62
N LEU A 98 0.28 -9.14 3.29
CA LEU A 98 -0.56 -10.04 2.51
C LEU A 98 -1.87 -10.35 3.25
N GLY A 99 -1.80 -10.63 4.56
CA GLY A 99 -2.97 -10.83 5.41
C GLY A 99 -3.86 -9.58 5.47
N TYR A 100 -3.25 -8.40 5.67
CA TYR A 100 -3.98 -7.13 5.63
C TYR A 100 -4.68 -6.90 4.29
N ALA A 101 -3.98 -7.13 3.17
CA ALA A 101 -4.53 -6.97 1.83
C ALA A 101 -5.64 -8.00 1.51
N LYS A 102 -5.58 -9.21 2.06
CA LYS A 102 -6.66 -10.21 1.95
C LYS A 102 -7.96 -9.75 2.64
N VAL A 103 -7.85 -9.01 3.75
CA VAL A 103 -9.00 -8.50 4.51
C VAL A 103 -9.53 -7.20 3.92
N VAL A 104 -8.64 -6.25 3.62
CA VAL A 104 -9.00 -4.91 3.13
C VAL A 104 -9.37 -4.91 1.65
N VAL A 105 -8.76 -5.80 0.87
CA VAL A 105 -8.86 -5.88 -0.60
C VAL A 105 -8.66 -4.52 -1.28
N PRO A 106 -7.56 -3.80 -0.95
CA PRO A 106 -7.32 -2.45 -1.48
C PRO A 106 -7.14 -2.46 -2.99
N ASP A 107 -7.17 -1.31 -3.64
CA ASP A 107 -6.77 -1.18 -5.04
C ASP A 107 -5.25 -1.20 -5.20
N HIS A 108 -4.51 -0.79 -4.18
CA HIS A 108 -3.04 -0.86 -4.12
C HIS A 108 -2.57 -1.31 -2.74
N ALA A 109 -1.61 -2.23 -2.70
CA ALA A 109 -0.96 -2.65 -1.45
C ALA A 109 0.55 -2.63 -1.65
N PHE A 110 1.26 -2.00 -0.71
CA PHE A 110 2.70 -1.87 -0.76
C PHE A 110 3.33 -2.36 0.53
N ILE A 111 4.51 -2.95 0.41
CA ILE A 111 5.47 -3.04 1.51
C ILE A 111 6.80 -2.47 1.05
N ILE A 112 7.34 -1.54 1.82
CA ILE A 112 8.49 -0.74 1.41
C ILE A 112 9.59 -0.73 2.46
N SER A 113 10.84 -0.73 2.02
CA SER A 113 12.00 -0.64 2.90
C SER A 113 13.18 0.04 2.21
N PRO A 114 13.98 0.89 2.88
CA PRO A 114 15.20 1.43 2.30
C PRO A 114 16.25 0.35 2.03
N LYS A 115 16.17 -0.80 2.70
CA LYS A 115 17.05 -1.96 2.45
C LYS A 115 16.49 -2.94 1.42
N GLY A 116 15.32 -2.66 0.84
CA GLY A 116 14.66 -3.55 -0.10
C GLY A 116 14.17 -4.83 0.57
N TRP A 117 14.44 -5.98 -0.04
CA TRP A 117 13.97 -7.30 0.39
C TRP A 117 15.15 -8.25 0.64
N THR A 118 14.90 -9.34 1.37
CA THR A 118 15.90 -10.40 1.58
C THR A 118 16.11 -11.23 0.32
N LEU A 119 17.29 -11.85 0.22
CA LEU A 119 17.58 -12.82 -0.85
C LEU A 119 16.56 -13.96 -0.87
N SER A 120 16.18 -14.47 0.30
CA SER A 120 15.18 -15.55 0.41
C SER A 120 13.81 -15.17 -0.16
N LEU A 121 13.35 -13.93 0.06
CA LEU A 121 12.09 -13.45 -0.52
C LEU A 121 12.22 -13.30 -2.05
N GLN A 122 13.40 -12.85 -2.52
CA GLN A 122 13.70 -12.77 -3.94
C GLN A 122 13.69 -14.12 -4.62
N GLU A 123 14.42 -15.10 -4.08
CA GLU A 123 14.50 -16.47 -4.61
C GLU A 123 13.10 -17.08 -4.69
N PHE A 124 12.31 -16.89 -3.63
CA PHE A 124 10.94 -17.40 -3.59
C PHE A 124 10.06 -16.84 -4.72
N VAL A 125 10.06 -15.52 -4.92
CA VAL A 125 9.22 -14.87 -5.94
C VAL A 125 9.75 -15.05 -7.35
N ARG A 126 11.05 -14.77 -7.57
CA ARG A 126 11.65 -14.70 -8.91
C ARG A 126 12.18 -16.04 -9.38
N ASP A 127 12.96 -16.72 -8.55
CA ASP A 127 13.72 -17.89 -8.98
C ASP A 127 12.83 -19.14 -8.97
N PHE A 128 12.01 -19.30 -7.93
CA PHE A 128 10.96 -20.32 -7.86
C PHE A 128 9.65 -19.91 -8.56
N LYS A 129 9.60 -18.69 -9.12
CA LYS A 129 8.46 -18.16 -9.88
C LYS A 129 7.12 -18.21 -9.12
N ARG A 130 7.16 -18.12 -7.79
CA ARG A 130 5.97 -18.11 -6.93
C ARG A 130 5.32 -16.74 -6.90
N ILE A 131 5.01 -16.19 -8.07
CA ILE A 131 4.36 -14.88 -8.21
C ILE A 131 2.96 -14.90 -7.57
N ASP A 132 2.31 -16.07 -7.56
CA ASP A 132 1.01 -16.31 -6.94
C ASP A 132 0.96 -15.89 -5.46
N ILE A 133 2.09 -15.93 -4.75
CA ILE A 133 2.13 -15.57 -3.32
C ILE A 133 1.88 -14.08 -3.11
N LEU A 134 2.22 -13.26 -4.11
CA LEU A 134 2.00 -11.82 -4.05
C LEU A 134 0.52 -11.48 -4.20
N GLU A 135 -0.30 -12.41 -4.69
CA GLU A 135 -1.70 -12.20 -5.03
C GLU A 135 -2.63 -12.31 -3.82
N TYR A 136 -3.21 -11.18 -3.42
CA TYR A 136 -4.22 -11.17 -2.36
C TYR A 136 -5.65 -11.32 -2.89
N ALA A 137 -5.90 -10.92 -4.14
CA ALA A 137 -7.18 -11.09 -4.83
C ALA A 137 -6.94 -11.17 -6.35
N PRO A 138 -7.90 -11.68 -7.15
CA PRO A 138 -7.72 -11.85 -8.59
C PRO A 138 -7.15 -10.59 -9.29
N GLY A 139 -5.95 -10.71 -9.85
CA GLY A 139 -5.23 -9.65 -10.54
C GLY A 139 -4.67 -8.54 -9.63
N LYS A 140 -4.65 -8.73 -8.30
CA LYS A 140 -4.18 -7.76 -7.32
C LYS A 140 -3.01 -8.31 -6.52
N LEU A 141 -1.85 -7.68 -6.69
CA LEU A 141 -0.59 -8.08 -6.07
C LEU A 141 -0.14 -7.08 -5.00
N VAL A 142 0.51 -7.56 -3.95
CA VAL A 142 1.30 -6.71 -3.06
C VAL A 142 2.58 -6.31 -3.80
N VAL A 143 2.82 -5.02 -3.89
CA VAL A 143 4.07 -4.47 -4.43
C VAL A 143 5.12 -4.44 -3.32
N VAL A 144 6.15 -5.26 -3.45
CA VAL A 144 7.34 -5.23 -2.58
C VAL A 144 8.36 -4.29 -3.21
N ALA A 145 8.73 -3.21 -2.51
CA ALA A 145 9.56 -2.16 -3.08
C ALA A 145 10.70 -1.70 -2.17
N LYS A 146 11.76 -1.21 -2.79
CA LYS A 146 12.84 -0.50 -2.13
C LYS A 146 12.53 1.00 -2.11
N TRP A 147 12.69 1.60 -0.94
CA TRP A 147 12.54 3.04 -0.73
C TRP A 147 13.84 3.77 -1.01
N ASP A 148 13.83 4.75 -1.91
CA ASP A 148 15.00 5.60 -2.15
C ASP A 148 15.01 6.78 -1.17
N LEU A 149 16.00 6.81 -0.28
CA LEU A 149 16.12 7.86 0.75
C LEU A 149 16.50 9.23 0.19
N LEU A 150 17.05 9.31 -1.02
CA LEU A 150 17.44 10.57 -1.65
C LEU A 150 16.24 11.26 -2.30
N SER A 151 15.46 10.52 -3.09
CA SER A 151 14.27 11.02 -3.78
C SER A 151 12.99 10.90 -2.95
N ASN A 152 13.02 10.22 -1.80
CA ASN A 152 11.84 9.93 -0.98
C ASN A 152 10.70 9.32 -1.80
N SER A 153 11.03 8.29 -2.58
CA SER A 153 10.08 7.64 -3.47
C SER A 153 10.45 6.18 -3.75
N VAL A 154 9.46 5.44 -4.25
CA VAL A 154 9.70 4.18 -4.96
C VAL A 154 9.92 4.48 -6.44
N ARG A 155 10.99 3.94 -7.02
CA ARG A 155 11.30 4.07 -8.45
C ARG A 155 10.87 2.80 -9.21
N PRO A 156 10.60 2.88 -10.53
CA PRO A 156 10.14 1.72 -11.31
C PRO A 156 11.07 0.49 -11.29
N GLY A 157 12.39 0.68 -11.14
CA GLY A 157 13.36 -0.42 -11.02
C GLY A 157 13.51 -0.99 -9.60
N ASP A 158 12.91 -0.33 -8.61
CA ASP A 158 13.06 -0.64 -7.18
C ASP A 158 11.92 -1.53 -6.67
N VAL A 159 11.38 -2.40 -7.52
CA VAL A 159 10.30 -3.33 -7.17
C VAL A 159 10.71 -4.78 -7.37
N LEU A 160 10.26 -5.66 -6.48
CA LEU A 160 10.59 -7.08 -6.53
C LEU A 160 10.02 -7.74 -7.77
N LEU A 161 8.84 -7.36 -8.26
CA LEU A 161 8.33 -7.86 -9.53
C LEU A 161 8.17 -6.71 -10.52
N HIS A 162 8.91 -6.77 -11.63
CA HIS A 162 8.83 -5.76 -12.68
C HIS A 162 7.45 -5.78 -13.35
N GLY A 163 6.96 -4.60 -13.74
CA GLY A 163 5.67 -4.45 -14.43
C GLY A 163 4.44 -4.45 -13.52
N VAL A 164 4.61 -4.48 -12.19
CA VAL A 164 3.53 -4.42 -11.20
C VAL A 164 3.32 -2.99 -10.66
N PHE A 165 4.21 -2.05 -11.00
CA PHE A 165 4.23 -0.66 -10.56
C PHE A 165 4.12 0.31 -11.75
#